data_AF-A0A524HNN2-F1
#
_entry.id   AF-A0A524HNN2-F1
#
_cell.length_a   1.000
_cell.length_b   1.000
_cell.length_c   1.000
_cell.angle_alpha   90.00
_cell.angle_beta   90.00
_cell.angle_gamma   90.00
#
_symmetry.space_group_name_H-M   'P 1'
#
loop_
_entity.id
_entity.type
_entity.pdbx_description
1 polymer ?
#
loop_
_entity_poly.entity_id
_entity_poly.type
_entity_poly.pdbx_seq_one_letter_code
_entity_poly.pdbx_strand_id
1 'polypeptide(L)'
;MPHRTIVASEPTGAPAPPFAACFGDFVQPELLSRSAVGSRLSRYAVHPLKPPGGPMRLRFLLTAALAASFATVSAAQNVPLTLPRQSQGATVSQTIGLTDVSVSYHRPVVNGRKVWGALVPFDAVWRGGANENTVLTVTSPFTIGGTSLPAGRYGLHFMPTATSWTLILSRQANNWGSFSYHPSEDAARVPAATRSAEFLEHLQYSMEDPSDTSVTLTMHWE
;
A
#
# COMPACT_ATOMS: atom_id res chain seq x y z
N MET A 1 15.63 -5.37 -27.53
CA MET A 1 14.45 -4.50 -27.78
C MET A 1 14.63 -3.26 -26.92
N PRO A 2 14.29 -2.05 -27.35
CA PRO A 2 14.56 -0.85 -26.54
C PRO A 2 13.65 -0.82 -25.31
N HIS A 3 14.26 -0.85 -24.12
CA HIS A 3 13.66 -0.73 -22.79
C HIS A 3 13.15 0.70 -22.57
N ARG A 4 11.98 0.91 -21.94
CA ARG A 4 11.32 2.24 -21.88
C ARG A 4 11.10 2.74 -20.45
N THR A 5 11.54 3.96 -20.17
CA THR A 5 11.28 4.74 -18.95
C THR A 5 10.22 5.80 -19.20
N ILE A 6 9.31 6.00 -18.25
CA ILE A 6 8.20 6.97 -18.37
C ILE A 6 8.56 8.25 -17.64
N VAL A 7 8.30 9.37 -18.29
CA VAL A 7 8.47 10.74 -17.81
C VAL A 7 7.10 11.41 -17.87
N ALA A 8 6.53 11.81 -16.73
CA ALA A 8 5.31 12.61 -16.74
C ALA A 8 5.67 14.07 -17.05
N SER A 9 5.43 14.51 -18.29
CA SER A 9 5.59 15.91 -18.72
C SER A 9 4.35 16.39 -19.49
N GLU A 10 4.18 17.71 -19.54
CA GLU A 10 2.93 18.40 -19.85
C GLU A 10 2.51 18.36 -21.33
N PRO A 11 1.24 18.00 -21.65
CA PRO A 11 0.67 18.23 -22.98
C PRO A 11 -0.52 19.22 -22.94
N THR A 12 -0.52 20.16 -23.87
CA THR A 12 -1.49 21.25 -24.04
C THR A 12 -2.78 20.82 -24.78
N GLY A 13 -3.96 21.10 -24.18
CA GLY A 13 -5.17 21.57 -24.90
C GLY A 13 -6.38 20.63 -25.16
N ALA A 14 -7.43 20.75 -24.32
CA ALA A 14 -8.89 20.73 -24.60
C ALA A 14 -9.63 19.42 -25.05
N PRO A 15 -10.99 19.34 -25.08
CA PRO A 15 -11.88 18.98 -23.95
C PRO A 15 -12.88 17.79 -24.19
N ALA A 16 -13.54 17.34 -23.10
CA ALA A 16 -14.60 16.29 -22.98
C ALA A 16 -15.98 16.70 -23.58
N PRO A 17 -17.09 15.89 -23.68
CA PRO A 17 -17.83 15.14 -22.59
C PRO A 17 -18.70 13.91 -23.08
N PRO A 18 -19.90 13.50 -22.55
CA PRO A 18 -20.41 13.16 -21.19
C PRO A 18 -21.16 11.77 -21.07
N PHE A 19 -21.82 11.53 -19.91
CA PHE A 19 -22.91 10.57 -19.53
C PHE A 19 -22.48 9.27 -18.80
N ALA A 20 -23.23 8.66 -17.87
CA ALA A 20 -24.34 9.02 -16.97
C ALA A 20 -24.52 7.87 -15.95
N ALA A 21 -25.29 8.16 -14.89
CA ALA A 21 -25.63 7.35 -13.70
C ALA A 21 -26.22 5.93 -13.94
N CYS A 22 -26.06 5.05 -12.94
CA CYS A 22 -27.13 4.16 -12.44
C CYS A 22 -26.84 3.65 -11.02
N PHE A 23 -27.88 3.77 -10.18
CA PHE A 23 -28.03 3.29 -8.80
C PHE A 23 -28.29 1.78 -8.74
N GLY A 24 -28.01 1.15 -7.60
CA GLY A 24 -28.47 -0.21 -7.30
C GLY A 24 -28.17 -0.64 -5.85
N ASP A 25 -29.14 -0.44 -4.96
CA ASP A 25 -29.22 -1.03 -3.62
C ASP A 25 -29.36 -2.56 -3.70
N PHE A 26 -28.67 -3.33 -2.84
CA PHE A 26 -29.13 -4.69 -2.48
C PHE A 26 -28.54 -5.24 -1.16
N VAL A 27 -29.35 -5.10 -0.09
CA VAL A 27 -29.78 -6.11 0.91
C VAL A 27 -28.80 -7.21 1.40
N GLN A 28 -28.56 -7.21 2.72
CA GLN A 28 -28.04 -8.33 3.53
C GLN A 28 -29.05 -9.48 3.69
N PRO A 29 -28.59 -10.71 3.92
CA PRO A 29 -29.31 -11.67 4.74
C PRO A 29 -28.58 -12.01 6.04
N GLU A 30 -29.32 -11.91 7.15
CA GLU A 30 -29.07 -12.65 8.39
C GLU A 30 -29.04 -14.16 8.12
N LEU A 31 -28.21 -14.89 8.87
CA LEU A 31 -28.41 -16.33 9.07
C LEU A 31 -28.00 -16.74 10.50
N LEU A 32 -29.04 -17.07 11.25
CA LEU A 32 -29.03 -17.75 12.53
C LEU A 32 -28.36 -19.12 12.42
N SER A 33 -27.47 -19.45 13.37
CA SER A 33 -27.22 -20.84 13.71
C SER A 33 -27.15 -21.01 15.23
N ARG A 34 -28.07 -21.85 15.70
CA ARG A 34 -28.21 -22.36 17.07
C ARG A 34 -26.97 -23.14 17.48
N SER A 35 -26.58 -23.06 18.75
CA SER A 35 -26.26 -24.27 19.51
C SER A 35 -26.32 -24.00 21.01
N ALA A 36 -27.17 -24.76 21.69
CA ALA A 36 -27.24 -24.85 23.13
C ALA A 36 -26.32 -25.96 23.61
N VAL A 37 -25.36 -25.62 24.48
CA VAL A 37 -24.62 -26.55 25.34
C VAL A 37 -24.48 -25.79 26.67
N GLY A 38 -25.17 -26.15 27.74
CA GLY A 38 -25.01 -27.43 28.42
C GLY A 38 -24.14 -27.17 29.65
N SER A 39 -24.79 -26.68 30.71
CA SER A 39 -24.21 -26.35 32.01
C SER A 39 -23.65 -27.58 32.73
N ARG A 40 -22.44 -27.45 33.29
CA ARG A 40 -21.96 -28.21 34.46
C ARG A 40 -20.77 -27.48 35.10
N LEU A 41 -21.05 -26.54 35.99
CA LEU A 41 -20.05 -26.01 36.91
C LEU A 41 -19.80 -27.06 38.00
N SER A 42 -18.68 -27.79 37.87
CA SER A 42 -18.14 -28.58 38.96
C SER A 42 -17.63 -27.61 40.04
N ARG A 43 -18.36 -27.52 41.16
CA ARG A 43 -17.90 -26.82 42.36
C ARG A 43 -16.77 -27.63 42.99
N TYR A 44 -15.54 -27.36 42.60
CA TYR A 44 -14.39 -27.72 43.43
C TYR A 44 -14.45 -26.83 44.68
N ALA A 45 -14.77 -27.46 45.82
CA ALA A 45 -14.61 -26.84 47.12
C ALA A 45 -13.13 -26.50 47.32
N VAL A 46 -12.81 -25.21 47.29
CA VAL A 46 -11.48 -24.72 47.66
C VAL A 46 -11.38 -24.89 49.18
N HIS A 47 -10.69 -25.94 49.63
CA HIS A 47 -10.28 -26.04 51.02
C HIS A 47 -9.39 -24.83 51.35
N PRO A 48 -9.71 -24.01 52.36
CA PRO A 48 -8.82 -22.94 52.77
C PRO A 48 -7.56 -23.56 53.36
N LEU A 49 -6.44 -23.42 52.66
CA LEU A 49 -5.11 -23.80 53.14
C LEU A 49 -4.82 -23.00 54.42
N LYS A 50 -4.72 -23.69 55.55
CA LYS A 50 -4.25 -23.13 56.82
C LYS A 50 -2.74 -22.85 56.67
N PRO A 51 -2.30 -21.59 56.66
CA PRO A 51 -0.89 -21.30 56.44
C PRO A 51 -0.09 -21.62 57.73
N PRO A 52 1.02 -22.38 57.65
CA PRO A 52 1.79 -22.75 58.83
C PRO A 52 2.35 -21.50 59.54
N GLY A 53 2.21 -21.49 60.87
CA GLY A 53 2.70 -20.44 61.75
C GLY A 53 4.14 -20.68 62.13
N GLY A 54 5.07 -20.00 61.46
CA GLY A 54 6.49 -20.01 61.78
C GLY A 54 7.31 -19.14 60.80
N PRO A 55 8.60 -18.88 61.09
CA PRO A 55 9.49 -18.03 60.27
C PRO A 55 9.78 -18.61 58.87
N MET A 56 9.20 -19.76 58.55
CA MET A 56 9.17 -20.37 57.22
C MET A 56 8.29 -19.59 56.22
N ARG A 57 7.66 -18.48 56.61
CA ARG A 57 6.93 -17.60 55.67
C ARG A 57 7.87 -16.79 54.77
N LEU A 58 9.00 -16.31 55.30
CA LEU A 58 9.90 -15.46 54.53
C LEU A 58 10.68 -16.25 53.46
N ARG A 59 11.13 -17.47 53.79
CA ARG A 59 11.84 -18.33 52.84
C ARG A 59 10.95 -18.84 51.71
N PHE A 60 9.68 -19.17 52.00
CA PHE A 60 8.70 -19.58 51.00
C PHE A 60 8.28 -18.41 50.08
N LEU A 61 8.16 -17.20 50.64
CA LEU A 61 7.90 -15.99 49.87
C LEU A 61 9.09 -15.63 48.95
N LEU A 62 10.32 -15.80 49.43
CA LEU A 62 11.53 -15.55 48.62
C LEU A 62 11.70 -16.57 47.48
N THR A 63 11.44 -17.86 47.72
CA THR A 63 11.53 -18.89 46.66
C THR A 63 10.38 -18.77 45.65
N ALA A 64 9.17 -18.45 46.09
CA ALA A 64 8.05 -18.17 45.20
C ALA A 64 8.31 -16.91 44.34
N ALA A 65 8.90 -15.86 44.92
CA ALA A 65 9.30 -14.66 44.18
C ALA A 65 10.38 -14.96 43.13
N LEU A 66 11.38 -15.78 43.46
CA LEU A 66 12.44 -16.17 42.51
C LEU A 66 11.91 -17.05 41.37
N ALA A 67 11.00 -17.99 41.65
CA ALA A 67 10.36 -18.81 40.62
C ALA A 67 9.43 -17.99 39.70
N ALA A 68 8.70 -17.02 40.25
CA ALA A 68 7.90 -16.08 39.46
C ALA A 68 8.77 -15.18 38.57
N SER A 69 9.97 -14.83 39.03
CA SER A 69 10.96 -14.05 38.27
C SER A 69 11.56 -14.83 37.10
N PHE A 70 11.60 -16.16 37.18
CA PHE A 70 12.13 -17.03 36.11
C PHE A 70 11.08 -17.30 35.01
N ALA A 71 9.79 -17.33 35.37
CA ALA A 71 8.70 -17.55 34.42
C ALA A 71 8.45 -16.35 33.48
N THR A 72 8.77 -15.13 33.91
CA THR A 72 8.61 -13.92 33.08
C THR A 72 9.67 -13.79 31.98
N VAL A 73 10.84 -14.41 32.14
CA VAL A 73 11.91 -14.36 31.13
C VAL A 73 11.58 -15.22 29.89
N SER A 74 10.83 -16.31 30.05
CA SER A 74 10.55 -17.25 28.94
C SER A 74 9.46 -16.77 27.97
N ALA A 75 8.60 -15.83 28.37
CA ALA A 75 7.55 -15.28 27.50
C ALA A 75 8.04 -14.12 26.62
N ALA A 76 9.27 -13.63 26.82
CA ALA A 76 9.82 -12.46 26.16
C ALA A 76 10.58 -12.76 24.84
N GLN A 77 10.66 -14.02 24.39
CA GLN A 77 11.50 -14.41 23.24
C GLN A 77 10.74 -14.67 21.93
N ASN A 78 9.42 -14.51 21.89
CA ASN A 78 8.65 -14.65 20.64
C ASN A 78 8.65 -13.32 19.86
N VAL A 79 9.77 -13.01 19.19
CA VAL A 79 9.78 -11.96 18.16
C VAL A 79 9.25 -12.58 16.86
N PRO A 80 8.09 -12.15 16.33
CA PRO A 80 7.61 -12.61 15.04
C PRO A 80 8.62 -12.24 13.95
N LEU A 81 9.15 -13.24 13.24
CA LEU A 81 10.01 -13.02 12.08
C LEU A 81 9.14 -12.57 10.90
N THR A 82 9.15 -11.26 10.61
CA THR A 82 8.54 -10.74 9.38
C THR A 82 9.44 -11.04 8.19
N LEU A 83 9.05 -12.01 7.38
CA LEU A 83 9.79 -12.35 6.17
C LEU A 83 9.56 -11.31 5.06
N PRO A 84 10.58 -11.02 4.25
CA PRO A 84 10.43 -10.12 3.11
C PRO A 84 9.44 -10.68 2.08
N ARG A 85 8.44 -9.87 1.68
CA ARG A 85 7.58 -10.13 0.50
C ARG A 85 8.42 -10.15 -0.79
N GLN A 86 7.94 -10.86 -1.82
CA GLN A 86 8.57 -10.85 -3.15
C GLN A 86 8.62 -9.45 -3.77
N SER A 87 7.52 -8.69 -3.67
CA SER A 87 7.47 -7.28 -4.09
C SER A 87 7.48 -6.39 -2.85
N GLN A 88 8.69 -5.98 -2.46
CA GLN A 88 8.93 -5.09 -1.33
C GLN A 88 8.29 -3.72 -1.56
N GLY A 89 7.79 -3.13 -0.48
CA GLY A 89 7.36 -1.74 -0.46
C GLY A 89 8.56 -0.80 -0.52
N ALA A 90 8.42 0.33 -1.19
CA ALA A 90 9.41 1.40 -1.25
C ALA A 90 8.70 2.75 -1.32
N THR A 91 9.42 3.79 -0.88
CA THR A 91 8.97 5.17 -0.95
C THR A 91 10.10 6.03 -1.49
N VAL A 92 9.77 6.96 -2.40
CA VAL A 92 10.65 8.06 -2.81
C VAL A 92 9.97 9.37 -2.45
N SER A 93 10.74 10.35 -1.98
CA SER A 93 10.23 11.66 -1.57
C SER A 93 11.21 12.76 -1.92
N GLN A 94 10.68 13.94 -2.27
CA GLN A 94 11.43 15.15 -2.55
C GLN A 94 10.64 16.35 -2.04
N THR A 95 11.34 17.31 -1.43
CA THR A 95 10.78 18.63 -1.12
C THR A 95 11.13 19.60 -2.25
N ILE A 96 10.13 20.31 -2.75
CA ILE A 96 10.22 21.29 -3.84
C ILE A 96 9.68 22.62 -3.31
N GLY A 97 10.56 23.58 -3.06
CA GLY A 97 10.22 24.79 -2.31
C GLY A 97 9.70 24.45 -0.91
N LEU A 98 8.39 24.61 -0.68
CA LEU A 98 7.70 24.26 0.57
C LEU A 98 6.79 23.03 0.44
N THR A 99 6.81 22.37 -0.71
CA THR A 99 5.92 21.26 -1.04
C THR A 99 6.66 19.95 -0.98
N ASP A 100 6.24 19.07 -0.07
CA ASP A 100 6.66 17.67 -0.07
C ASP A 100 5.85 16.86 -1.08
N VAL A 101 6.55 16.14 -1.93
CA VAL A 101 6.04 15.14 -2.86
C VAL A 101 6.58 13.79 -2.44
N SER A 102 5.73 12.77 -2.37
CA SER A 102 6.16 11.39 -2.13
C SER A 102 5.37 10.38 -2.95
N VAL A 103 6.02 9.28 -3.33
CA VAL A 103 5.42 8.14 -4.00
C VAL A 103 5.71 6.89 -3.19
N SER A 104 4.66 6.23 -2.70
CA SER A 104 4.74 4.93 -2.03
C SER A 104 4.24 3.84 -2.98
N TYR A 105 5.02 2.79 -3.14
CA TYR A 105 4.79 1.76 -4.16
C TYR A 105 5.36 0.41 -3.74
N HIS A 106 5.01 -0.65 -4.47
CA HIS A 106 5.69 -1.94 -4.38
C HIS A 106 6.46 -2.23 -5.66
N ARG A 107 7.59 -2.91 -5.51
CA ARG A 107 8.58 -3.15 -6.57
C ARG A 107 8.42 -4.55 -7.18
N PRO A 108 7.58 -4.75 -8.22
CA PRO A 108 7.56 -6.01 -8.95
C PRO A 108 8.92 -6.28 -9.60
N VAL A 109 9.20 -7.57 -9.75
CA VAL A 109 10.42 -8.12 -10.35
C VAL A 109 10.12 -8.61 -11.76
N VAL A 110 11.03 -8.41 -12.74
CA VAL A 110 10.82 -8.92 -14.11
C VAL A 110 10.83 -10.45 -14.10
N ASN A 111 11.85 -11.04 -13.49
CA ASN A 111 12.04 -12.48 -13.31
C ASN A 111 11.97 -13.25 -14.64
N GLY A 112 12.61 -12.73 -15.69
CA GLY A 112 12.66 -13.33 -17.03
C GLY A 112 11.33 -13.37 -17.79
N ARG A 113 10.28 -12.72 -17.29
CA ARG A 113 8.96 -12.65 -17.93
C ARG A 113 8.90 -11.44 -18.86
N LYS A 114 8.08 -11.54 -19.91
CA LYS A 114 7.68 -10.38 -20.72
C LYS A 114 6.78 -9.47 -19.89
N VAL A 115 7.18 -8.22 -19.66
CA VAL A 115 6.36 -7.28 -18.88
C VAL A 115 5.28 -6.69 -19.76
N TRP A 116 5.67 -5.94 -20.80
CA TRP A 116 4.75 -5.17 -21.61
C TRP A 116 3.96 -6.01 -22.61
N GLY A 117 2.63 -5.87 -22.59
CA GLY A 117 1.71 -6.67 -23.41
C GLY A 117 1.52 -8.10 -22.92
N ALA A 118 2.01 -8.45 -21.73
CA ALA A 118 1.79 -9.75 -21.09
C ALA A 118 1.49 -9.60 -19.60
N LEU A 119 2.50 -9.38 -18.74
CA LEU A 119 2.28 -9.15 -17.31
C LEU A 119 1.51 -7.85 -17.06
N VAL A 120 1.81 -6.81 -17.83
CA VAL A 120 1.05 -5.57 -17.92
C VAL A 120 0.42 -5.52 -19.31
N PRO A 121 -0.89 -5.81 -19.45
CA PRO A 121 -1.57 -5.74 -20.73
C PRO A 121 -1.58 -4.31 -21.27
N PHE A 122 -1.51 -4.18 -22.59
CA PHE A 122 -1.76 -2.90 -23.25
C PHE A 122 -3.25 -2.54 -23.21
N ASP A 123 -3.53 -1.25 -23.32
CA ASP A 123 -4.87 -0.65 -23.36
C ASP A 123 -5.70 -0.93 -22.09
N ALA A 124 -5.02 -1.27 -20.99
CA ALA A 124 -5.60 -1.56 -19.68
C ALA A 124 -4.94 -0.70 -18.58
N VAL A 125 -5.73 -0.34 -17.57
CA VAL A 125 -5.23 0.45 -16.43
C VAL A 125 -4.44 -0.44 -15.47
N TRP A 126 -3.21 -0.02 -15.19
CA TRP A 126 -2.28 -0.68 -14.29
C TRP A 126 -1.87 0.25 -13.15
N ARG A 127 -1.77 -0.29 -11.94
CA ARG A 127 -1.47 0.42 -10.67
C ARG A 127 -0.04 0.96 -10.52
N GLY A 128 0.79 0.89 -11.56
CA GLY A 128 2.20 1.33 -11.46
C GLY A 128 2.99 0.57 -10.37
N GLY A 129 2.73 -0.72 -10.19
CA GLY A 129 3.30 -1.49 -9.08
C GLY A 129 2.65 -2.86 -8.86
N ALA A 130 2.90 -3.44 -7.69
CA ALA A 130 2.36 -4.73 -7.25
C ALA A 130 1.56 -4.59 -5.95
N ASN A 131 0.76 -5.61 -5.62
CA ASN A 131 -0.01 -5.64 -4.37
C ASN A 131 -0.96 -4.43 -4.22
N GLU A 132 -0.67 -3.55 -3.25
CA GLU A 132 -1.35 -2.28 -2.97
C GLU A 132 -1.20 -1.26 -4.11
N ASN A 133 -2.07 -0.25 -4.16
CA ASN A 133 -1.97 0.81 -5.16
C ASN A 133 -0.70 1.65 -4.96
N THR A 134 -0.08 2.11 -6.04
CA THR A 134 0.95 3.14 -5.93
C THR A 134 0.28 4.46 -5.59
N VAL A 135 0.80 5.17 -4.58
CA VAL A 135 0.17 6.38 -4.04
C VAL A 135 1.11 7.56 -4.18
N LEU A 136 0.66 8.59 -4.89
CA LEU A 136 1.27 9.92 -4.92
C LEU A 136 0.67 10.77 -3.80
N THR A 137 1.51 11.38 -2.97
CA THR A 137 1.10 12.33 -1.93
C THR A 137 1.78 13.66 -2.17
N VAL A 138 0.99 14.74 -2.22
CA VAL A 138 1.47 16.11 -2.40
C VAL A 138 0.85 17.00 -1.33
N THR A 139 1.68 17.80 -0.67
CA THR A 139 1.27 18.63 0.50
C THR A 139 0.68 20.00 0.13
N SER A 140 0.90 20.46 -1.10
CA SER A 140 0.37 21.73 -1.63
C SER A 140 -0.41 21.51 -2.94
N PRO A 141 -1.27 22.45 -3.35
CA PRO A 141 -1.84 22.44 -4.70
C PRO A 141 -0.74 22.37 -5.76
N PHE A 142 -0.96 21.57 -6.80
CA PHE A 142 0.03 21.31 -7.84
C PHE A 142 -0.64 21.21 -9.21
N THR A 143 0.18 21.20 -10.26
CA THR A 143 -0.28 21.04 -11.64
C THR A 143 0.43 19.85 -12.26
N ILE A 144 -0.31 19.06 -13.03
CA ILE A 144 0.24 17.95 -13.82
C ILE A 144 -0.48 17.89 -15.17
N GLY A 145 0.25 17.87 -16.28
CA GLY A 145 -0.35 17.85 -17.63
C GLY A 145 -1.38 18.96 -17.86
N GLY A 146 -1.11 20.19 -17.40
CA GLY A 146 -2.04 21.32 -17.49
C GLY A 146 -3.23 21.27 -16.54
N THR A 147 -3.38 20.21 -15.74
CA THR A 147 -4.49 20.03 -14.79
C THR A 147 -4.06 20.43 -13.38
N SER A 148 -4.71 21.44 -12.82
CA SER A 148 -4.48 21.85 -11.43
C SER A 148 -5.27 20.96 -10.46
N LEU A 149 -4.59 20.46 -9.42
CA LEU A 149 -5.12 19.57 -8.41
C LEU A 149 -4.84 20.10 -7.00
N PRO A 150 -5.77 19.91 -6.05
CA PRO A 150 -5.51 20.25 -4.66
C PRO A 150 -4.44 19.32 -4.06
N ALA A 151 -3.85 19.77 -2.94
CA ALA A 151 -3.05 18.92 -2.07
C ALA A 151 -3.83 17.66 -1.68
N GLY A 152 -3.16 16.52 -1.62
CA GLY A 152 -3.82 15.28 -1.26
C GLY A 152 -3.05 14.03 -1.63
N ARG A 153 -3.74 12.90 -1.48
CA ARG A 153 -3.26 11.56 -1.83
C ARG A 153 -4.03 11.05 -3.04
N TYR A 154 -3.31 10.58 -4.04
CA TYR A 154 -3.87 10.11 -5.30
C TYR A 154 -3.34 8.72 -5.62
N GLY A 155 -4.23 7.85 -6.11
CA GLY A 155 -3.83 6.59 -6.72
C GLY A 155 -3.14 6.87 -8.04
N LEU A 156 -1.89 6.42 -8.19
CA LEU A 156 -1.08 6.59 -9.38
C LEU A 156 -1.26 5.37 -10.29
N HIS A 157 -1.88 5.58 -11.44
CA HIS A 157 -2.11 4.54 -12.43
C HIS A 157 -1.52 4.92 -13.78
N PHE A 158 -1.24 3.91 -14.58
CA PHE A 158 -0.75 4.04 -15.95
C PHE A 158 -1.61 3.19 -16.88
N MET A 159 -1.85 3.69 -18.08
CA MET A 159 -2.49 2.94 -19.16
C MET A 159 -1.52 2.93 -20.35
N PRO A 160 -0.70 1.87 -20.49
CA PRO A 160 0.23 1.75 -21.60
C PRO A 160 -0.50 1.29 -22.86
N THR A 161 -0.13 1.84 -24.00
CA THR A 161 -0.41 1.28 -25.33
C THR A 161 0.90 0.83 -25.96
N ALA A 162 0.86 0.30 -27.18
CA ALA A 162 2.09 -0.06 -27.90
C ALA A 162 3.00 1.16 -28.18
N THR A 163 2.43 2.37 -28.30
CA THR A 163 3.14 3.58 -28.78
C THR A 163 3.11 4.74 -27.81
N SER A 164 2.15 4.77 -26.89
CA SER A 164 1.91 5.90 -25.99
C SER A 164 1.58 5.43 -24.58
N TRP A 165 1.71 6.33 -23.62
CA TRP A 165 1.39 6.08 -22.23
C TRP A 165 0.49 7.18 -21.70
N THR A 166 -0.45 6.80 -20.86
CA THR A 166 -1.29 7.75 -20.14
C THR A 166 -1.06 7.56 -18.65
N LEU A 167 -0.78 8.66 -17.96
CA LEU A 167 -0.79 8.73 -16.51
C LEU A 167 -2.18 9.11 -16.03
N ILE A 168 -2.63 8.44 -14.98
CA ILE A 168 -3.94 8.65 -14.36
C ILE A 168 -3.72 8.87 -12.87
N LEU A 169 -4.30 9.94 -12.33
CA LEU A 169 -4.40 10.19 -10.90
C LEU A 169 -5.84 9.96 -10.46
N SER A 170 -6.08 8.95 -9.64
CA SER A 170 -7.39 8.65 -9.07
C SER A 170 -7.52 9.24 -7.66
N ARG A 171 -8.71 9.71 -7.29
CA ARG A 171 -9.05 10.14 -5.92
C ARG A 171 -9.07 8.97 -4.93
N GLN A 172 -9.13 7.72 -5.42
CA GLN A 172 -9.12 6.51 -4.61
C GLN A 172 -7.69 6.00 -4.38
N ALA A 173 -7.03 6.51 -3.33
CA ALA A 173 -5.64 6.16 -3.01
C ALA A 173 -5.46 4.89 -2.16
N ASN A 174 -6.49 4.40 -1.47
CA ASN A 174 -6.35 3.32 -0.48
C ASN A 174 -6.81 1.93 -0.97
N ASN A 175 -7.07 1.77 -2.27
CA ASN A 175 -7.58 0.51 -2.81
C ASN A 175 -6.48 -0.55 -3.01
N TRP A 176 -6.89 -1.82 -2.99
CA TRP A 176 -5.98 -2.93 -3.25
C TRP A 176 -5.89 -3.22 -4.76
N GLY A 177 -4.93 -2.58 -5.41
CA GLY A 177 -4.66 -2.76 -6.83
C GLY A 177 -5.68 -2.13 -7.80
N SER A 178 -5.56 -2.46 -9.10
CA SER A 178 -6.37 -1.85 -10.17
C SER A 178 -7.81 -2.39 -10.29
N PHE A 179 -8.18 -3.47 -9.60
CA PHE A 179 -9.52 -4.07 -9.76
C PHE A 179 -10.64 -3.17 -9.21
N SER A 180 -10.30 -2.33 -8.25
CA SER A 180 -11.19 -1.33 -7.67
C SER A 180 -11.06 0.04 -8.36
N TYR A 181 -10.41 0.11 -9.53
CA TYR A 181 -10.28 1.34 -10.28
C TYR A 181 -11.60 1.70 -10.96
N HIS A 182 -12.06 2.94 -10.76
CA HIS A 182 -13.24 3.50 -11.40
C HIS A 182 -12.86 4.78 -12.15
N PRO A 183 -13.09 4.86 -13.48
CA PRO A 183 -12.79 6.06 -14.26
C PRO A 183 -13.50 7.33 -13.76
N SER A 184 -14.64 7.19 -13.07
CA SER A 184 -15.35 8.32 -12.45
C SER A 184 -14.56 9.01 -11.33
N GLU A 185 -13.52 8.35 -10.81
CA GLU A 185 -12.67 8.83 -9.74
C GLU A 185 -11.37 9.45 -10.26
N ASP A 186 -11.18 9.53 -11.58
CA ASP A 186 -10.02 10.19 -12.18
C ASP A 186 -10.05 11.69 -11.83
N ALA A 187 -9.06 12.12 -11.04
CA ALA A 187 -8.78 13.53 -10.79
C ALA A 187 -8.06 14.16 -11.98
N ALA A 188 -7.15 13.42 -12.62
CA ALA A 188 -6.47 13.82 -13.83
C ALA A 188 -6.13 12.59 -14.69
N ARG A 189 -6.13 12.79 -16.01
CA ARG A 189 -5.69 11.81 -17.00
C ARG A 189 -4.88 12.54 -18.06
N VAL A 190 -3.58 12.31 -18.08
CA VAL A 190 -2.63 13.10 -18.87
C VAL A 190 -1.69 12.18 -19.63
N PRO A 191 -1.33 12.51 -20.89
CA PRO A 191 -0.27 11.79 -21.59
C PRO A 191 1.04 11.79 -20.79
N ALA A 192 1.75 10.67 -20.83
CA ALA A 192 3.07 10.51 -20.23
C ALA A 192 4.08 10.20 -21.34
N ALA A 193 5.21 10.90 -21.32
CA ALA A 193 6.29 10.69 -22.26
C ALA A 193 7.03 9.38 -21.91
N THR A 194 7.63 8.75 -22.92
CA THR A 194 8.52 7.59 -22.71
C THR A 194 9.85 7.80 -23.41
N ARG A 195 10.94 7.34 -22.82
CA ARG A 195 12.29 7.37 -23.38
C ARG A 195 12.97 6.02 -23.22
N SER A 196 13.99 5.73 -24.02
CA SER A 196 14.78 4.50 -23.83
C SER A 196 15.54 4.54 -22.50
N ALA A 197 15.72 3.40 -21.84
CA ALA A 197 16.53 3.28 -20.63
C ALA A 197 17.30 1.96 -20.56
N GLU A 198 18.13 1.81 -19.53
CA GLU A 198 18.83 0.56 -19.21
C GLU A 198 17.85 -0.46 -18.61
N PHE A 199 18.23 -1.74 -18.57
CA PHE A 199 17.40 -2.75 -17.92
C PHE A 199 17.36 -2.57 -16.39
N LEU A 200 16.16 -2.64 -15.79
CA LEU A 200 15.99 -2.74 -14.34
C LEU A 200 15.13 -3.94 -13.95
N GLU A 201 15.73 -4.81 -13.13
CA GLU A 201 15.08 -6.03 -12.62
C GLU A 201 13.88 -5.71 -11.71
N HIS A 202 14.00 -4.68 -10.88
CA HIS A 202 12.96 -4.22 -9.97
C HIS A 202 12.43 -2.87 -10.41
N LEU A 203 11.11 -2.73 -10.48
CA LEU A 203 10.49 -1.44 -10.72
C LEU A 203 10.97 -0.40 -9.70
N GLN A 204 11.27 0.79 -10.19
CA GLN A 204 11.73 1.91 -9.39
C GLN A 204 11.05 3.21 -9.83
N TYR A 205 10.75 4.06 -8.84
CA TYR A 205 10.41 5.46 -9.05
C TYR A 205 11.56 6.36 -8.61
N SER A 206 11.80 7.42 -9.38
CA SER A 206 12.76 8.49 -9.09
C SER A 206 12.11 9.85 -9.28
N MET A 207 12.64 10.85 -8.57
CA MET A 207 12.31 12.26 -8.77
C MET A 207 13.53 12.94 -9.36
N GLU A 208 13.44 13.33 -10.63
CA GLU A 208 14.54 13.79 -11.46
C GLU A 208 14.38 15.27 -11.80
N ASP A 209 15.51 15.90 -12.17
CA ASP A 209 15.58 17.30 -12.60
C ASP A 209 14.80 18.27 -11.67
N PRO A 210 15.03 18.24 -10.34
CA PRO A 210 14.35 19.13 -9.43
C PRO A 210 14.74 20.59 -9.73
N SER A 211 13.75 21.46 -9.80
CA SER A 211 13.91 22.90 -9.79
C SER A 211 13.30 23.48 -8.52
N ASP A 212 13.31 24.81 -8.38
CA ASP A 212 12.67 25.49 -7.25
C ASP A 212 11.15 25.26 -7.19
N THR A 213 10.52 24.88 -8.29
CA THR A 213 9.04 24.80 -8.42
C THR A 213 8.52 23.52 -9.07
N SER A 214 9.40 22.68 -9.62
CA SER A 214 9.01 21.48 -10.35
C SER A 214 9.95 20.31 -10.08
N VAL A 215 9.46 19.11 -10.34
CA VAL A 215 10.26 17.89 -10.41
C VAL A 215 9.65 16.96 -11.44
N THR A 216 10.47 16.10 -12.02
CA THR A 216 10.03 15.06 -12.93
C THR A 216 9.87 13.75 -12.18
N LEU A 217 8.65 13.22 -12.09
CA LEU A 217 8.43 11.87 -11.59
C LEU A 217 8.69 10.86 -12.72
N THR A 218 9.66 9.97 -12.49
CA THR A 218 10.09 8.96 -13.45
C THR A 218 9.79 7.55 -12.93
N MET A 219 9.21 6.70 -13.78
CA MET A 219 9.06 5.26 -13.52
C MET A 219 9.97 4.47 -14.45
N HIS A 220 10.79 3.59 -13.88
CA HIS A 220 11.74 2.77 -14.61
C HIS A 220 11.57 1.29 -14.25
N TRP A 221 11.28 0.47 -15.27
CA TRP A 221 11.18 -0.98 -15.15
C TRP A 221 11.32 -1.65 -16.53
N GLU A 222 12.00 -2.80 -16.57
CA GLU A 222 12.35 -3.55 -17.79
C GLU A 222 13.00 -2.70 -18.88
#